data_AF-A0A392V500-F1
#
_entry.id   AF-A0A392V500-F1
#
_cell.length_a   1.000
_cell.length_b   1.000
_cell.length_c   1.000
_cell.angle_alpha   90.00
_cell.angle_beta   90.00
_cell.angle_gamma   90.00
#
_symmetry.space_group_name_H-M   'P 1'
#
loop_
_entity.id
_entity.type
_entity.pdbx_description
1 polymer ?
#
loop_
_entity_poly.entity_id
_entity_poly.type
_entity_poly.pdbx_seq_one_letter_code
_entity_poly.pdbx_strand_id
1 'polypeptide(L)' 'MEDLMWARKGVVATVVNGEAVPLVQERIKDVGFNNLEIIPLGADKVFIRSLSEGDVMLPI' A
#
# COMPACT_ATOMS: atom_id res chain seq x y z
N MET A 1 -14.52 11.98 7.29
CA MET A 1 -14.83 11.85 5.84
C MET A 1 -13.58 11.39 5.09
N GLU A 2 -12.45 12.01 5.36
CA GLU A 2 -11.12 11.59 4.91
C GLU A 2 -10.81 10.12 5.21
N ASP A 3 -11.17 9.63 6.42
CA ASP A 3 -10.92 8.23 6.78
C ASP A 3 -11.59 7.21 5.87
N LEU A 4 -12.84 7.48 5.53
CA LEU A 4 -13.62 6.64 4.63
C LEU A 4 -13.08 6.72 3.19
N MET A 5 -12.59 7.88 2.77
CA MET A 5 -12.07 8.08 1.42
C MET A 5 -10.77 7.31 1.20
N TRP A 6 -9.82 7.37 2.14
CA TRP A 6 -8.58 6.62 2.00
C TRP A 6 -8.83 5.11 2.12
N ALA A 7 -9.74 4.69 3.00
CA ALA A 7 -10.08 3.27 3.17
C ALA A 7 -10.70 2.65 1.90
N ARG A 8 -11.48 3.42 1.13
CA ARG A 8 -12.12 2.96 -0.12
C ARG A 8 -11.18 2.83 -1.31
N LYS A 9 -10.05 3.57 -1.31
CA LYS A 9 -9.12 3.64 -2.44
C LYS A 9 -7.90 2.73 -2.31
N GLY A 10 -7.70 2.14 -1.13
CA GLY A 10 -6.61 1.22 -0.88
C GLY A 10 -7.03 -0.24 -0.91
N VAL A 11 -6.03 -1.12 -0.87
CA VAL A 11 -6.21 -2.57 -0.87
C VAL A 11 -5.52 -3.20 0.33
N VAL A 12 -6.06 -4.30 0.83
CA VAL A 12 -5.39 -5.11 1.86
C VAL A 12 -4.54 -6.16 1.16
N ALA A 13 -3.27 -6.24 1.54
CA ALA A 13 -2.32 -7.23 1.04
C ALA A 13 -1.63 -7.98 2.18
N THR A 14 -0.95 -9.06 1.82
CA THR A 14 -0.08 -9.82 2.73
C THR A 14 1.36 -9.65 2.28
N VAL A 15 2.25 -9.32 3.22
CA VAL A 15 3.70 -9.37 3.02
C VAL A 15 4.14 -10.82 3.14
N VAL A 16 4.76 -11.32 2.07
CA VAL A 16 5.28 -12.70 2.03
C VAL A 16 6.69 -12.77 2.62
N ASN A 17 7.16 -13.98 2.91
CA ASN A 17 8.54 -14.27 3.31
C ASN A 17 9.04 -13.53 4.57
N GLY A 18 8.13 -13.01 5.41
CA GLY A 18 8.49 -12.28 6.62
C GLY A 18 9.28 -11.00 6.36
N GLU A 19 9.15 -10.42 5.16
CA GLU A 19 9.88 -9.21 4.81
C GLU A 19 9.46 -8.02 5.67
N ALA A 20 10.41 -7.19 6.05
CA ALA A 20 10.12 -5.97 6.79
C ALA A 20 9.41 -4.96 5.88
N VAL A 21 8.27 -4.42 6.34
CA VAL A 21 7.48 -3.42 5.57
C VAL A 21 8.32 -2.24 5.06
N PRO A 22 9.25 -1.64 5.84
CA PRO A 22 10.09 -0.56 5.32
C PRO A 22 10.94 -0.97 4.12
N LEU A 23 11.45 -2.20 4.08
CA LEU A 23 12.26 -2.70 2.97
C LEU A 23 11.40 -2.98 1.72
N VAL A 24 10.17 -3.45 1.91
CA VAL A 24 9.19 -3.57 0.81
C VAL A 24 8.84 -2.19 0.25
N GLN A 25 8.62 -1.20 1.11
CA GLN A 25 8.33 0.19 0.72
C GLN A 25 9.47 0.84 -0.07
N GLU A 26 10.73 0.62 0.32
CA GLU A 26 11.90 1.12 -0.45
C GLU A 26 11.95 0.48 -1.85
N ARG A 27 11.85 -0.84 -1.96
CA ARG A 27 11.90 -1.51 -3.27
C ARG A 27 10.79 -1.09 -4.23
N ILE A 28 9.60 -0.83 -3.70
CA ILE A 28 8.48 -0.31 -4.49
C ILE A 28 8.81 1.11 -5.02
N LYS A 29 9.44 1.95 -4.20
CA LYS A 29 9.91 3.27 -4.64
C LYS A 29 11.03 3.17 -5.67
N ASP A 30 11.99 2.26 -5.49
CA ASP A 30 13.13 2.06 -6.38
C ASP A 30 12.70 1.69 -7.81
N VAL A 31 11.57 1.00 -7.98
CA VAL A 31 11.00 0.66 -9.30
C VAL A 31 10.00 1.70 -9.82
N GLY A 32 9.89 2.86 -9.16
CA GLY A 32 9.15 4.04 -9.65
C GLY A 32 7.76 4.25 -9.06
N PHE A 33 7.27 3.40 -8.16
CA PHE A 33 5.98 3.61 -7.48
C PHE A 33 6.14 4.57 -6.29
N ASN A 34 6.42 5.83 -6.59
CA ASN A 34 6.68 6.87 -5.58
C ASN A 34 5.43 7.29 -4.80
N ASN A 35 4.24 7.02 -5.34
CA ASN A 35 2.96 7.48 -4.80
C ASN A 35 2.20 6.37 -4.05
N LEU A 36 2.87 5.29 -3.64
CA LEU A 36 2.27 4.23 -2.84
C LEU A 36 2.79 4.26 -1.41
N GLU A 37 1.88 4.13 -0.46
CA GLU A 37 2.18 3.97 0.96
C GLU A 37 1.69 2.62 1.47
N ILE A 38 2.54 1.92 2.21
CA ILE A 38 2.24 0.65 2.88
C ILE A 38 2.10 0.91 4.38
N ILE A 39 0.91 0.66 4.92
CA ILE A 39 0.58 0.85 6.33
C ILE A 39 0.46 -0.54 7.00
N PRO A 40 1.27 -0.86 8.02
CA PRO A 40 1.13 -2.10 8.76
C PRO A 40 -0.22 -2.19 9.49
N LEU A 41 -0.95 -3.28 9.29
CA LEU A 41 -2.16 -3.60 10.05
C LEU A 41 -1.91 -4.62 11.17
N GLY A 42 -0.71 -5.18 11.22
CA GLY A 42 -0.29 -6.22 12.17
C GLY A 42 0.00 -7.55 11.48
N ALA A 43 0.80 -8.39 12.14
CA ALA A 43 1.32 -9.63 11.58
C ALA A 43 1.93 -9.41 10.17
N ASP A 44 1.44 -10.12 9.18
CA ASP A 44 1.82 -10.04 7.77
C ASP A 44 0.86 -9.19 6.94
N LYS A 45 -0.16 -8.55 7.54
CA LYS A 45 -1.18 -7.77 6.84
C LYS A 45 -0.78 -6.31 6.73
N VAL A 46 -0.97 -5.76 5.53
CA VAL A 46 -0.74 -4.36 5.24
C VAL A 46 -1.90 -3.76 4.45
N PHE A 47 -2.11 -2.47 4.62
CA PHE A 47 -2.96 -1.66 3.77
C PHE A 47 -2.09 -0.87 2.80
N ILE A 48 -2.38 -0.97 1.51
CA ILE A 48 -1.68 -0.26 0.45
C ILE A 48 -2.59 0.83 -0.07
N ARG A 49 -2.14 2.09 -0.07
CA ARG A 49 -2.89 3.22 -0.61
C ARG A 49 -2.08 4.06 -1.58
N SER A 50 -2.79 4.68 -2.50
CA SER A 50 -2.26 5.72 -3.37
C SER A 50 -2.27 7.04 -2.61
N LEU A 51 -1.15 7.75 -2.63
CA LEU A 51 -1.00 9.12 -2.16
C LEU A 51 -1.44 10.14 -3.22
N SER A 52 -1.72 9.66 -4.44
CA SER A 52 -2.30 10.45 -5.53
C SER A 52 -3.80 10.18 -5.64
N GLU A 53 -4.54 11.02 -6.37
CA GLU A 53 -5.99 10.79 -6.53
C GLU A 53 -6.33 9.52 -7.33
N GLY A 54 -5.35 8.95 -8.05
CA GLY A 54 -5.49 7.72 -8.83
C GLY A 54 -5.65 6.47 -7.98
N ASP A 55 -6.45 5.53 -8.48
CA ASP A 55 -6.75 4.28 -7.80
C ASP A 55 -5.53 3.34 -7.73
N VAL A 56 -5.41 2.61 -6.62
CA VAL A 56 -4.33 1.61 -6.42
C VAL A 56 -4.50 0.39 -7.32
N MET A 57 -5.74 0.08 -7.67
CA MET A 57 -6.09 -1.01 -8.57
C MET A 57 -6.99 -0.45 -9.67
N LEU A 58 -6.54 -0.56 -10.92
CA LEU A 58 -7.43 -0.41 -12.06
C LEU A 58 -8.22 -1.72 -12.22
N PRO A 59 -9.56 -1.68 -12.40
CA PRO A 59 -10.30 -2.87 -12.76
C PRO A 59 -9.78 -3.42 -14.09
N ILE A 60 -9.50 -4.72 -14.11
CA ILE A 60 -9.07 -5.48 -15.30
C ILE A 60 -10.28 -5.88 -16.14
#